data_AF-A0A0K2JAK9-F1
#
_entry.id   AF-A0A0K2JAK9-F1
#
_cell.length_a   1.000
_cell.length_b   1.000
_cell.length_c   1.000
_cell.angle_alpha   90.00
_cell.angle_beta   90.00
_cell.angle_gamma   90.00
#
_symmetry.space_group_name_H-M   'P 1'
#
loop_
_entity.id
_entity.type
_entity.pdbx_description
1 polymer ?
#
loop_
_entity_poly.entity_id
_entity_poly.type
_entity_poly.pdbx_seq_one_letter_code
_entity_poly.pdbx_strand_id
1 'polypeptide(L)'
;MRIVLFFDQIQSGTGGKEGANVELALEKGGIGSYMMFSEYIKNIGGTVLATTYCSDNYFNENQELVLEKMTGLLNKVKADILLCGPCFNYYNYAEMSSILAEHIKKETDCKPVVVCSEENKEIIDKYKNDLVMIKMPKKGGVGLRESLQNMAKVIKKVYDGADLSEVSDYIYK
;
A
#
# COMPACT_ATOMS: atom_id res chain seq x y z
N MET A 1 -1.29 16.54 -0.44
CA MET A 1 -0.56 15.27 -0.57
C MET A 1 -1.20 14.43 -1.67
N ARG A 2 -0.45 14.07 -2.71
CA ARG A 2 -0.85 13.25 -3.85
C ARG A 2 -0.55 11.79 -3.57
N ILE A 3 -1.57 10.95 -3.62
CA ILE A 3 -1.47 9.54 -3.25
C ILE A 3 -1.82 8.68 -4.45
N VAL A 4 -1.02 7.65 -4.69
CA VAL A 4 -1.38 6.52 -5.56
C VAL A 4 -1.54 5.29 -4.68
N LEU A 5 -2.58 4.50 -4.94
CA LEU A 5 -2.85 3.25 -4.23
C LEU A 5 -2.33 2.09 -5.08
N PHE A 6 -1.79 1.04 -4.45
CA PHE A 6 -1.48 -0.23 -5.10
C PHE A 6 -2.22 -1.38 -4.41
N PHE A 7 -3.18 -1.96 -5.12
CA PHE A 7 -4.05 -3.05 -4.67
C PHE A 7 -3.73 -4.38 -5.33
N ASP A 8 -4.11 -5.47 -4.69
CA ASP A 8 -4.32 -6.73 -5.41
C ASP A 8 -5.68 -6.69 -6.14
N GLN A 9 -5.96 -7.72 -6.94
CA GLN A 9 -7.22 -7.87 -7.65
C GLN A 9 -8.45 -7.97 -6.73
N ILE A 10 -8.26 -8.38 -5.47
CA ILE A 10 -9.35 -8.52 -4.50
C ILE A 10 -9.71 -7.15 -3.93
N GLN A 11 -8.71 -6.39 -3.49
CA GLN A 11 -8.89 -5.07 -2.87
C GLN A 11 -9.19 -3.96 -3.88
N SER A 12 -8.88 -4.15 -5.16
CA SER A 12 -9.40 -3.29 -6.22
C SER A 12 -10.92 -3.39 -6.38
N GLY A 13 -11.53 -4.53 -5.97
CA GLY A 13 -12.95 -4.80 -6.21
C GLY A 13 -13.27 -5.14 -7.67
N THR A 14 -12.26 -5.33 -8.53
CA THR A 14 -12.46 -5.69 -9.95
C THR A 14 -12.81 -7.16 -10.16
N GLY A 15 -12.89 -7.94 -9.07
CA GLY A 15 -13.22 -9.36 -9.11
C GLY A 15 -12.00 -10.22 -9.45
N GLY A 16 -12.15 -11.52 -9.16
CA GLY A 16 -11.08 -12.51 -9.29
C GLY A 16 -11.10 -13.46 -8.10
N LYS A 17 -10.77 -14.73 -8.33
CA LYS A 17 -10.41 -15.65 -7.24
C LYS A 17 -8.91 -15.51 -6.99
N GLU A 18 -8.48 -15.97 -5.83
CA GLU A 18 -7.07 -16.23 -5.56
C GLU A 18 -6.47 -17.06 -6.72
N GLY A 19 -5.36 -16.61 -7.30
CA GLY A 19 -4.74 -17.23 -8.48
C GLY A 19 -5.23 -16.77 -9.86
N ALA A 20 -6.11 -15.77 -9.96
CA ALA A 20 -6.43 -15.15 -11.26
C ALA A 20 -5.21 -14.40 -11.83
N ASN A 21 -5.02 -14.40 -13.15
CA ASN A 21 -3.98 -13.60 -13.80
C ASN A 21 -4.59 -12.23 -14.22
N VAL A 22 -4.38 -11.20 -13.41
CA VAL A 22 -4.90 -9.85 -13.62
C VAL A 22 -3.72 -8.93 -13.90
N GLU A 23 -3.65 -8.41 -15.12
CA GLU A 23 -2.58 -7.50 -15.55
C GLU A 23 -2.57 -6.20 -14.72
N LEU A 24 -1.42 -5.51 -14.72
CA LEU A 24 -1.32 -4.19 -14.13
C LEU A 24 -2.27 -3.21 -14.83
N ALA A 25 -3.27 -2.78 -14.08
CA ALA A 25 -4.27 -1.82 -14.50
C ALA A 25 -4.27 -0.59 -13.58
N LEU A 26 -4.92 0.47 -14.06
CA LEU A 26 -5.06 1.74 -13.38
C LEU A 26 -6.49 2.24 -13.50
N GLU A 27 -7.05 2.67 -12.38
CA GLU A 27 -8.31 3.40 -12.33
C GLU A 27 -8.08 4.79 -11.74
N LYS A 28 -8.79 5.79 -12.28
CA LYS A 28 -8.68 7.17 -11.80
C LYS A 28 -9.37 7.31 -10.45
N GLY A 29 -8.70 7.97 -9.50
CA GLY A 29 -9.21 8.13 -8.15
C GLY A 29 -9.10 6.84 -7.32
N GLY A 30 -9.87 6.78 -6.24
CA GLY A 30 -9.87 5.64 -5.32
C GLY A 30 -11.04 4.70 -5.56
N ILE A 31 -10.77 3.40 -5.68
CA ILE A 31 -11.76 2.33 -5.88
C ILE A 31 -11.68 1.26 -4.78
N GLY A 32 -12.60 0.29 -4.79
CA GLY A 32 -12.50 -0.91 -3.94
C GLY A 32 -12.32 -0.59 -2.45
N SER A 33 -11.30 -1.18 -1.84
CA SER A 33 -10.99 -1.04 -0.41
C SER A 33 -10.64 0.39 0.02
N TYR A 34 -10.35 1.30 -0.92
CA TYR A 34 -10.21 2.74 -0.63
C TYR A 34 -11.44 3.30 0.08
N MET A 35 -12.64 2.81 -0.25
CA MET A 35 -13.88 3.33 0.33
C MET A 35 -13.91 3.21 1.85
N MET A 36 -13.20 2.23 2.43
CA MET A 36 -13.11 2.04 3.88
C MET A 36 -12.33 3.15 4.60
N PHE A 37 -11.42 3.84 3.90
CA PHE A 37 -10.50 4.81 4.52
C PHE A 37 -10.44 6.16 3.80
N SER A 38 -11.33 6.39 2.83
CA SER A 38 -11.37 7.59 2.01
C SER A 38 -11.49 8.89 2.83
N GLU A 39 -12.33 8.89 3.88
CA GLU A 39 -12.49 10.04 4.78
C GLU A 39 -11.21 10.33 5.57
N TYR A 40 -10.51 9.31 6.06
CA TYR A 40 -9.27 9.50 6.82
C TYR A 40 -8.16 10.10 5.97
N ILE A 41 -8.06 9.69 4.71
CA ILE A 41 -7.13 10.27 3.74
C ILE A 41 -7.47 11.73 3.45
N LYS A 42 -8.76 12.06 3.27
CA LYS A 42 -9.20 13.45 3.06
C LYS A 42 -8.87 14.32 4.28
N ASN A 43 -9.11 13.81 5.49
CA ASN A 43 -8.87 14.54 6.75
C ASN A 43 -7.40 14.91 6.98
N ILE A 44 -6.46 14.17 6.40
CA ILE A 44 -5.03 14.49 6.46
C ILE A 44 -4.54 15.32 5.27
N GLY A 45 -5.44 15.84 4.42
CA GLY A 45 -5.10 16.62 3.22
C GLY A 45 -4.57 15.77 2.05
N GLY A 46 -4.92 14.48 2.04
CA GLY A 46 -4.60 13.53 0.97
C GLY A 46 -5.61 13.58 -0.18
N THR A 47 -5.10 13.42 -1.40
CA THR A 47 -5.90 13.26 -2.62
C THR A 47 -5.40 12.02 -3.36
N VAL A 48 -6.26 11.02 -3.52
CA VAL A 48 -5.94 9.83 -4.32
C VAL A 48 -6.10 10.17 -5.80
N LEU A 49 -5.00 10.12 -6.54
CA LEU A 49 -4.96 10.39 -7.98
C LEU A 49 -5.40 9.17 -8.80
N ALA A 50 -4.95 7.99 -8.38
CA ALA A 50 -5.20 6.74 -9.05
C ALA A 50 -5.09 5.55 -8.08
N THR A 51 -5.77 4.47 -8.43
CA THR A 51 -5.60 3.14 -7.85
C THR A 51 -5.02 2.25 -8.93
N THR A 52 -3.83 1.73 -8.71
CA THR A 52 -3.25 0.67 -9.52
C THR A 52 -3.47 -0.68 -8.87
N TYR A 53 -3.54 -1.73 -9.66
CA TYR A 53 -3.67 -3.09 -9.16
C TYR A 53 -3.21 -4.12 -10.19
N CYS A 54 -2.75 -5.26 -9.70
CA CYS A 54 -2.52 -6.48 -10.46
C CYS A 54 -2.72 -7.68 -9.54
N SER A 55 -2.78 -8.89 -10.09
CA SER A 55 -2.67 -10.07 -9.24
C SER A 55 -1.22 -10.38 -8.88
N ASP A 56 -1.07 -11.14 -7.81
CA ASP A 56 0.20 -11.74 -7.38
C ASP A 56 0.82 -12.63 -8.47
N ASN A 57 0.00 -13.44 -9.15
CA ASN A 57 0.48 -14.25 -10.29
C ASN A 57 1.07 -13.38 -11.41
N TYR A 58 0.36 -12.33 -11.82
CA TYR A 58 0.87 -11.44 -12.86
C TYR A 58 2.16 -10.73 -12.42
N PHE A 59 2.19 -10.26 -11.16
CA PHE A 59 3.36 -9.59 -10.60
C PHE A 59 4.59 -10.50 -10.63
N ASN A 60 4.45 -11.76 -10.20
CA ASN A 60 5.56 -12.71 -10.17
C ASN A 60 6.11 -13.03 -11.56
N GLU A 61 5.24 -13.14 -12.57
CA GLU A 61 5.64 -13.40 -13.96
C GLU A 61 6.22 -12.16 -14.65
N ASN A 62 5.83 -10.95 -14.22
CA ASN A 62 6.12 -9.70 -14.93
C ASN A 62 6.71 -8.62 -14.01
N GLN A 63 7.46 -9.01 -12.98
CA GLN A 63 7.87 -8.12 -11.90
C GLN A 63 8.59 -6.86 -12.42
N GLU A 64 9.63 -7.02 -13.24
CA GLU A 64 10.39 -5.89 -13.78
C GLU A 64 9.50 -4.89 -14.55
N LEU A 65 8.58 -5.40 -15.37
CA LEU A 65 7.63 -4.59 -16.12
C LEU A 65 6.68 -3.82 -15.20
N VAL A 66 6.19 -4.45 -14.14
CA VAL A 66 5.31 -3.78 -13.16
C VAL A 66 6.08 -2.68 -12.43
N LEU A 67 7.29 -2.98 -11.98
CA LEU A 67 8.17 -2.01 -11.30
C LEU A 67 8.45 -0.79 -12.19
N GLU A 68 8.84 -1.00 -13.45
CA GLU A 68 9.11 0.09 -14.40
C GLU A 68 7.87 0.94 -14.66
N LYS A 69 6.71 0.32 -14.92
CA LYS A 69 5.45 1.03 -15.16
C LYS A 69 5.01 1.84 -13.95
N MET A 70 5.13 1.28 -12.75
CA MET A 70 4.81 1.97 -11.50
C MET A 70 5.74 3.16 -11.28
N THR A 71 7.05 3.00 -11.46
CA THR A 71 8.04 4.08 -11.39
C THR A 71 7.71 5.21 -12.37
N GLY A 72 7.45 4.88 -13.64
CA GLY A 72 7.06 5.86 -14.66
C GLY A 72 5.76 6.59 -14.32
N LEU A 73 4.75 5.87 -13.83
CA LEU A 73 3.47 6.45 -13.40
C LEU A 73 3.67 7.43 -12.24
N LEU A 74 4.34 6.99 -11.16
CA LEU A 74 4.52 7.78 -9.94
C LEU A 74 5.29 9.06 -10.24
N ASN A 75 6.32 9.02 -11.08
CA ASN A 75 7.05 10.19 -11.53
C ASN A 75 6.17 11.13 -12.38
N LYS A 76 5.40 10.57 -13.33
CA LYS A 76 4.51 11.35 -14.21
C LYS A 76 3.43 12.10 -13.45
N VAL A 77 2.78 11.44 -12.49
CA VAL A 77 1.74 12.07 -11.64
C VAL A 77 2.33 12.81 -10.45
N LYS A 78 3.66 12.74 -10.30
CA LYS A 78 4.43 13.29 -9.18
C LYS A 78 3.82 12.83 -7.85
N ALA A 79 3.63 11.54 -7.66
CA ALA A 79 3.06 11.01 -6.42
C ALA A 79 3.94 11.38 -5.21
N ASP A 80 3.33 11.79 -4.10
CA ASP A 80 4.06 12.06 -2.86
C ASP A 80 4.11 10.78 -1.99
N ILE A 81 3.02 10.00 -2.00
CA ILE A 81 2.86 8.74 -1.27
C ILE A 81 2.39 7.63 -2.22
N LEU A 82 3.03 6.47 -2.10
CA LEU A 82 2.48 5.20 -2.59
C LEU A 82 1.93 4.43 -1.40
N LEU A 83 0.63 4.16 -1.38
CA LEU A 83 -0.01 3.33 -0.35
C LEU A 83 -0.22 1.92 -0.89
N CYS A 84 0.60 0.98 -0.43
CA CYS A 84 0.42 -0.45 -0.68
C CYS A 84 -0.39 -1.08 0.45
N GLY A 85 -1.53 -1.69 0.13
CA GLY A 85 -2.47 -2.23 1.11
C GLY A 85 -3.79 -1.45 1.15
N PRO A 86 -4.81 -1.97 1.85
CA PRO A 86 -4.68 -2.88 2.99
C PRO A 86 -4.51 -4.35 2.61
N CYS A 87 -3.36 -4.94 2.99
CA CYS A 87 -3.04 -6.34 2.67
C CYS A 87 -3.73 -7.34 3.60
N PHE A 88 -4.21 -6.93 4.78
CA PHE A 88 -4.71 -7.85 5.82
C PHE A 88 -3.69 -8.97 6.07
N ASN A 89 -4.14 -10.22 6.18
CA ASN A 89 -3.33 -11.42 6.37
C ASN A 89 -2.99 -12.14 5.05
N TYR A 90 -2.99 -11.43 3.92
CA TYR A 90 -2.72 -12.00 2.60
C TYR A 90 -1.22 -11.96 2.28
N TYR A 91 -0.57 -13.11 2.37
CA TYR A 91 0.89 -13.25 2.24
C TYR A 91 1.40 -12.72 0.90
N ASN A 92 0.90 -13.25 -0.23
CA ASN A 92 1.39 -12.88 -1.56
C ASN A 92 1.17 -11.39 -1.84
N TYR A 93 0.06 -10.82 -1.35
CA TYR A 93 -0.20 -9.40 -1.51
C TYR A 93 0.73 -8.53 -0.64
N ALA A 94 1.01 -8.95 0.60
CA ALA A 94 2.00 -8.29 1.45
C ALA A 94 3.42 -8.36 0.83
N GLU A 95 3.79 -9.50 0.24
CA GLU A 95 5.07 -9.69 -0.45
C GLU A 95 5.21 -8.78 -1.67
N MET A 96 4.28 -8.83 -2.64
CA MET A 96 4.36 -7.97 -3.83
C MET A 96 4.32 -6.48 -3.49
N SER A 97 3.52 -6.11 -2.48
CA SER A 97 3.45 -4.75 -1.96
C SER A 97 4.79 -4.27 -1.41
N SER A 98 5.50 -5.15 -0.70
CA SER A 98 6.79 -4.83 -0.08
C SER A 98 7.92 -4.77 -1.11
N ILE A 99 7.91 -5.66 -2.11
CA ILE A 99 8.85 -5.60 -3.26
C ILE A 99 8.68 -4.29 -4.03
N LEU A 100 7.44 -3.93 -4.37
CA LEU A 100 7.16 -2.67 -5.07
C LEU A 100 7.56 -1.46 -4.22
N ALA A 101 7.19 -1.45 -2.93
CA ALA A 101 7.54 -0.37 -2.02
C ALA A 101 9.07 -0.20 -1.88
N GLU A 102 9.82 -1.28 -1.75
CA GLU A 102 11.28 -1.22 -1.67
C GLU A 102 11.89 -0.63 -2.95
N HIS A 103 11.42 -1.07 -4.12
CA HIS A 103 11.87 -0.53 -5.40
C HIS A 103 11.56 0.97 -5.53
N ILE A 104 10.31 1.37 -5.27
CA ILE A 104 9.89 2.78 -5.38
C ILE A 104 10.66 3.69 -4.42
N LYS A 105 10.97 3.21 -3.20
CA LYS A 105 11.80 3.95 -2.24
C LYS A 105 13.23 4.20 -2.77
N LYS A 106 13.79 3.26 -3.55
CA LYS A 106 15.14 3.36 -4.11
C LYS A 106 15.19 4.24 -5.36
N GLU A 107 14.18 4.13 -6.21
CA GLU A 107 14.20 4.70 -7.57
C GLU A 107 13.49 6.05 -7.70
N THR A 108 12.73 6.50 -6.67
CA THR A 108 11.90 7.70 -6.77
C THR A 108 11.85 8.51 -5.48
N ASP A 109 11.40 9.76 -5.57
CA ASP A 109 11.09 10.61 -4.40
C ASP A 109 9.75 10.26 -3.72
N CYS A 110 8.95 9.39 -4.33
CA CYS A 110 7.66 8.98 -3.78
C CYS A 110 7.88 8.09 -2.55
N LYS A 111 7.26 8.43 -1.42
CA LYS A 111 7.45 7.68 -0.16
C LYS A 111 6.44 6.54 -0.06
N PRO A 112 6.87 5.27 -0.12
CA PRO A 112 5.95 4.15 -0.03
C PRO A 112 5.66 3.77 1.42
N VAL A 113 4.44 3.31 1.68
CA VAL A 113 4.04 2.67 2.94
C VAL A 113 3.33 1.37 2.63
N VAL A 114 3.53 0.36 3.49
CA VAL A 114 2.86 -0.95 3.36
C VAL A 114 1.96 -1.15 4.57
N VAL A 115 0.73 -1.65 4.36
CA VAL A 115 -0.24 -1.87 5.45
C VAL A 115 -0.64 -3.34 5.48
N CYS A 116 -0.27 -4.07 6.53
CA CYS A 116 -0.50 -5.50 6.62
C CYS A 116 -0.75 -5.94 8.08
N SER A 117 -1.25 -7.17 8.26
CA SER A 117 -1.45 -7.77 9.57
C SER A 117 -0.25 -8.59 10.03
N GLU A 118 -0.18 -8.84 11.34
CA GLU A 118 0.92 -9.55 11.99
C GLU A 118 1.09 -11.00 11.49
N GLU A 119 0.04 -11.58 10.92
CA GLU A 119 0.11 -12.89 10.27
C GLU A 119 1.08 -12.93 9.08
N ASN A 120 1.48 -11.80 8.49
CA ASN A 120 2.52 -11.73 7.45
C ASN A 120 3.93 -11.61 8.03
N LYS A 121 4.20 -12.27 9.16
CA LYS A 121 5.42 -12.09 9.95
C LYS A 121 6.71 -12.20 9.15
N GLU A 122 6.81 -13.16 8.22
CA GLU A 122 8.02 -13.35 7.41
C GLU A 122 8.33 -12.13 6.53
N ILE A 123 7.31 -11.58 5.88
CA ILE A 123 7.44 -10.38 5.06
C ILE A 123 7.78 -9.17 5.94
N ILE A 124 7.10 -9.05 7.08
CA ILE A 124 7.35 -7.98 8.04
C ILE A 124 8.80 -8.02 8.53
N ASP A 125 9.29 -9.16 8.99
CA ASP A 125 10.66 -9.28 9.50
C ASP A 125 11.71 -8.98 8.43
N LYS A 126 11.41 -9.30 7.16
CA LYS A 126 12.30 -9.01 6.03
C LYS A 126 12.37 -7.51 5.70
N TYR A 127 11.27 -6.77 5.82
CA TYR A 127 11.18 -5.41 5.26
C TYR A 127 10.99 -4.28 6.28
N LYS A 128 10.62 -4.56 7.53
CA LYS A 128 10.28 -3.51 8.54
C LYS A 128 11.41 -2.53 8.87
N ASN A 129 12.67 -2.92 8.66
CA ASN A 129 13.82 -2.04 8.88
C ASN A 129 14.02 -1.04 7.72
N ASP A 130 13.58 -1.41 6.53
CA ASP A 130 13.77 -0.63 5.31
C ASP A 130 12.49 0.10 4.89
N LEU A 131 11.31 -0.37 5.29
CA LEU A 131 10.01 0.17 4.91
C LEU A 131 9.19 0.58 6.12
N VAL A 132 8.38 1.64 5.94
CA VAL A 132 7.34 1.97 6.91
C VAL A 132 6.18 1.00 6.71
N MET A 133 6.14 -0.03 7.56
CA MET A 133 5.09 -1.05 7.57
C MET A 133 4.10 -0.79 8.71
N ILE A 134 2.86 -0.49 8.36
CA ILE A 134 1.77 -0.11 9.26
C ILE A 134 0.97 -1.36 9.67
N LYS A 135 0.69 -1.47 10.95
CA LYS A 135 -0.10 -2.55 11.54
C LYS A 135 -1.58 -2.42 11.19
N MET A 136 -2.22 -3.54 10.88
CA MET A 136 -3.68 -3.67 10.87
C MET A 136 -4.15 -5.05 11.32
N PRO A 137 -5.42 -5.25 11.68
CA PRO A 137 -5.93 -6.60 11.92
C PRO A 137 -5.98 -7.41 10.63
N LYS A 138 -5.97 -8.74 10.76
CA LYS A 138 -6.36 -9.65 9.68
C LYS A 138 -7.79 -9.40 9.19
N LYS A 139 -8.13 -9.97 8.05
CA LYS A 139 -9.49 -9.91 7.52
C LYS A 139 -10.49 -10.49 8.52
N GLY A 140 -11.55 -9.74 8.80
CA GLY A 140 -12.56 -10.11 9.80
C GLY A 140 -12.12 -9.92 11.27
N GLY A 141 -10.91 -9.42 11.52
CA GLY A 141 -10.44 -9.08 12.86
C GLY A 141 -11.08 -7.81 13.43
N VAL A 142 -10.95 -7.63 14.74
CA VAL A 142 -11.45 -6.45 15.47
C VAL A 142 -10.45 -5.29 15.33
N GLY A 143 -10.94 -4.05 15.33
CA GLY A 143 -10.10 -2.84 15.37
C GLY A 143 -9.79 -2.21 14.00
N LEU A 144 -10.38 -2.71 12.91
CA LEU A 144 -10.10 -2.22 11.55
C LEU A 144 -10.26 -0.69 11.42
N ARG A 145 -11.34 -0.13 11.97
CA ARG A 145 -11.59 1.32 11.93
C ARG A 145 -10.45 2.12 12.57
N GLU A 146 -9.99 1.70 13.74
CA GLU A 146 -8.90 2.37 14.45
C GLU A 146 -7.58 2.24 13.68
N SER A 147 -7.28 1.04 13.15
CA SER A 147 -6.09 0.83 12.33
C SER A 147 -6.08 1.69 11.06
N LEU A 148 -7.22 1.89 10.39
CA LEU A 148 -7.32 2.78 9.23
C LEU A 148 -7.12 4.26 9.59
N GLN A 149 -7.54 4.68 10.78
CA GLN A 149 -7.24 6.02 11.30
C GLN A 149 -5.75 6.18 11.63
N ASN A 150 -5.15 5.18 12.28
CA ASN A 150 -3.73 5.17 12.62
C ASN A 150 -2.87 5.14 11.36
N MET A 151 -3.28 4.39 10.34
CA MET A 151 -2.66 4.40 9.01
C MET A 151 -2.60 5.82 8.43
N ALA A 152 -3.71 6.57 8.47
CA ALA A 152 -3.73 7.96 7.99
C ALA A 152 -2.77 8.86 8.80
N LYS A 153 -2.69 8.70 10.12
CA LYS A 153 -1.71 9.44 10.95
C LYS A 153 -0.26 9.15 10.54
N VAL A 154 0.07 7.87 10.33
CA VAL A 154 1.41 7.47 9.87
C VAL A 154 1.72 8.05 8.50
N ILE A 155 0.79 7.94 7.53
CA ILE A 155 0.95 8.51 6.19
C ILE A 155 1.26 10.01 6.26
N LYS A 156 0.55 10.75 7.13
CA LYS A 156 0.81 12.20 7.30
C LYS A 156 2.22 12.47 7.81
N LYS A 157 2.69 11.73 8.83
CA LYS A 157 4.05 11.87 9.36
C LYS A 157 5.11 11.54 8.30
N VAL A 158 4.91 10.46 7.54
CA VAL A 158 5.79 10.09 6.43
C VAL A 158 5.85 11.19 5.37
N TYR A 159 4.70 11.73 4.96
CA TYR A 159 4.63 12.84 4.00
C TYR A 159 5.41 14.05 4.50
N ASP A 160 5.20 14.45 5.75
CA ASP A 160 5.85 15.61 6.38
C ASP A 160 7.35 15.41 6.62
N GLY A 161 7.86 14.18 6.51
CA GLY A 161 9.25 13.85 6.88
C GLY A 161 9.50 13.97 8.38
N ALA A 162 8.45 13.80 9.18
CA ALA A 162 8.51 13.92 10.63
C ALA A 162 9.02 12.63 11.29
N ASP A 163 9.53 12.76 12.51
CA ASP A 163 9.88 11.63 13.37
C ASP A 163 8.65 10.73 13.63
N LEU A 164 8.86 9.41 13.55
CA LEU A 164 7.80 8.40 13.68
C LEU A 164 7.60 7.88 15.11
N SER A 165 8.32 8.37 16.11
CA SER A 165 8.23 7.97 17.52
C SER A 165 6.80 8.06 18.07
N GLU A 166 6.08 9.15 17.77
CA GLU A 166 4.70 9.38 18.19
C GLU A 166 3.68 8.40 17.58
N VAL A 167 4.04 7.77 16.46
CA VAL A 167 3.20 6.77 15.76
C VAL A 167 3.82 5.38 15.80
N SER A 168 4.82 5.18 16.67
CA SER A 168 5.67 3.99 16.64
C SER A 168 4.94 2.71 17.09
N ASP A 169 3.84 2.85 17.81
CA ASP A 169 2.95 1.74 18.17
C ASP A 169 2.15 1.22 16.97
N TYR A 170 1.98 2.04 15.93
CA TYR A 170 1.19 1.73 14.73
C TYR A 170 2.02 1.12 13.60
N ILE A 171 3.34 1.01 13.78
CA ILE A 171 4.26 0.45 12.78
C ILE A 171 5.04 -0.74 13.35
N TYR A 172 5.45 -1.64 12.48
CA TYR A 172 6.35 -2.74 12.84
C TYR A 172 7.79 -2.21 13.04
N LYS A 173 8.48 -2.75 14.04
CA LYS A 173 9.88 -2.45 14.40
C LYS A 173 10.69 -3.73 14.36
#